data_AF-A0A523TGK3-F1
#
_entry.id   AF-A0A523TGK3-F1
#
_cell.length_a   1.000
_cell.length_b   1.000
_cell.length_c   1.000
_cell.angle_alpha   90.00
_cell.angle_beta   90.00
_cell.angle_gamma   90.00
#
_symmetry.space_group_name_H-M   'P 1'
#
loop_
_entity.id
_entity.type
_entity.pdbx_description
1 polymer ?
#
loop_
_entity_poly.entity_id
_entity_poly.type
_entity_poly.pdbx_seq_one_letter_code
_entity_poly.pdbx_strand_id
1 'polypeptide(L)'
;MLKILAKEVKEKRLSIKPKRLVSYAEVLEPNIKDEIEGVFKTPIHQIYQGSEGSIALTCKHGSLHINEDLIFVQTFDSKGNPTRPGEPCYQMIVTDLHKKSQPIIRFELNDIITISPNKCKCGSSFRVIEQIMGRADDLFWAHRKDTEELQFIYPDYIRRAIILSADEIDEYQAIQKSFNKVLLRIQIETKKIDKEDLSENLRKNIQNVFSSYNCQVPTIEIRFEPPIRNPTSGKLLRIHREFDF
;
A
#
# COMPACT_ATOMS: atom_id res chain seq x y z
N MET A 1 11.68 7.56 1.34
CA MET A 1 12.86 8.47 1.16
C MET A 1 13.15 9.38 2.36
N LEU A 2 12.15 10.05 2.95
CA LEU A 2 12.35 11.00 4.07
C LEU A 2 13.03 10.40 5.31
N LYS A 3 12.76 9.14 5.62
CA LYS A 3 13.42 8.41 6.72
C LYS A 3 14.95 8.31 6.56
N ILE A 4 15.43 8.16 5.33
CA ILE A 4 16.87 8.12 5.02
C ILE A 4 17.49 9.49 5.33
N LEU A 5 16.87 10.57 4.84
CA LEU A 5 17.35 11.93 5.12
C LEU A 5 17.34 12.25 6.62
N ALA A 6 16.30 11.83 7.34
CA ALA A 6 16.22 11.99 8.79
C ALA A 6 17.37 11.27 9.52
N LYS A 7 17.71 10.04 9.07
CA LYS A 7 18.86 9.29 9.58
C LYS A 7 20.18 10.01 9.32
N GLU A 8 20.41 10.49 8.10
CA GLU A 8 21.65 11.21 7.75
C GLU A 8 21.83 12.50 8.58
N VAL A 9 20.74 13.20 8.90
CA VAL A 9 20.76 14.37 9.79
C VAL A 9 21.05 13.97 11.24
N LYS A 10 20.42 12.91 11.76
CA LYS A 10 20.71 12.37 13.11
C LYS A 10 22.17 11.96 13.24
N GLU A 11 22.73 11.34 12.21
CA GLU A 11 24.13 10.88 12.16
C GLU A 11 25.11 12.00 11.77
N LYS A 12 24.62 13.24 11.65
CA LYS A 12 25.40 14.45 11.36
C LYS A 12 26.20 14.40 10.04
N ARG A 13 25.84 13.50 9.13
CA ARG A 13 26.40 13.43 7.77
C ARG A 13 25.72 14.40 6.80
N LEU A 14 24.53 14.86 7.14
CA LEU A 14 23.75 15.84 6.37
C LEU A 14 23.30 16.98 7.29
N SER A 15 23.41 18.23 6.82
CA SER A 15 22.93 19.41 7.54
C SER A 15 21.97 20.20 6.65
N ILE A 16 20.67 19.92 6.80
CA ILE A 16 19.59 20.60 6.08
C ILE A 16 18.48 21.04 7.04
N LYS A 17 17.76 22.10 6.67
CA LYS A 17 16.60 22.62 7.42
C LYS A 17 15.44 22.90 6.46
N PRO A 18 14.70 21.86 6.04
CA PRO A 18 13.64 22.02 5.06
C PRO A 18 12.50 22.87 5.63
N LYS A 19 12.02 23.84 4.83
CA LYS A 19 10.87 24.68 5.18
C LYS A 19 9.54 23.92 5.09
N ARG A 20 9.47 22.85 4.28
CA ARG A 20 8.30 22.01 4.10
C ARG A 20 8.72 20.56 3.91
N LEU A 21 7.93 19.66 4.47
CA LEU A 21 8.04 18.22 4.26
C LEU A 21 6.73 17.72 3.67
N VAL A 22 6.83 16.89 2.64
CA VAL A 22 5.67 16.30 1.97
C VAL A 22 5.94 14.82 1.76
N SER A 23 5.05 13.97 2.29
CA SER A 23 5.03 12.53 2.06
C SER A 23 3.93 12.19 1.05
N TYR A 24 4.19 11.25 0.16
CA TYR A 24 3.23 10.75 -0.83
C TYR A 24 3.65 9.36 -1.30
N ALA A 25 2.81 8.71 -2.11
CA ALA A 25 2.99 7.38 -2.71
C ALA A 25 2.98 6.18 -1.74
N GLU A 26 3.34 6.36 -0.47
CA GLU A 26 3.32 5.31 0.56
C GLU A 26 2.54 5.76 1.80
N VAL A 27 2.00 4.79 2.55
CA VAL A 27 1.34 5.06 3.83
C VAL A 27 2.36 5.65 4.81
N LEU A 28 2.05 6.82 5.37
CA LEU A 28 2.88 7.44 6.39
C LEU A 28 2.45 6.96 7.78
N GLU A 29 3.18 6.00 8.32
CA GLU A 29 2.97 5.47 9.67
C GLU A 29 3.15 6.57 10.75
N PRO A 30 2.30 6.62 11.80
CA PRO A 30 2.36 7.67 12.83
C PRO A 30 3.72 7.80 13.52
N ASN A 31 4.35 6.67 13.88
CA ASN A 31 5.67 6.66 14.50
C ASN A 31 6.77 7.23 13.58
N ILE A 32 6.67 6.97 12.28
CA ILE A 32 7.61 7.49 11.28
C ILE A 32 7.39 8.99 11.07
N LYS A 33 6.12 9.44 11.05
CA LYS A 33 5.78 10.86 11.04
C LYS A 33 6.42 11.59 12.22
N ASP A 34 6.16 11.12 13.45
CA ASP A 34 6.65 11.76 14.67
C ASP A 34 8.19 11.79 14.71
N GLU A 35 8.84 10.72 14.24
CA GLU A 35 10.30 10.67 14.11
C GLU A 35 10.81 11.76 13.16
N ILE A 36 10.25 11.86 11.96
CA ILE A 36 10.68 12.79 10.92
C ILE A 36 10.43 14.24 11.36
N GLU A 37 9.23 14.55 11.87
CA GLU A 37 8.90 15.88 12.40
C GLU A 37 9.82 16.25 13.57
N GLY A 38 10.15 15.27 14.43
CA GLY A 38 11.08 15.44 15.53
C GLY A 38 12.50 15.80 15.10
N VAL A 39 12.99 15.24 13.99
CA VAL A 39 14.33 15.53 13.43
C VAL A 39 14.36 16.91 12.77
N PHE A 40 13.42 17.19 11.88
CA PHE A 40 13.46 18.40 11.06
C PHE A 40 12.80 19.61 11.73
N LYS A 41 12.05 19.41 12.82
CA LYS A 41 11.24 20.43 13.51
C LYS A 41 10.25 21.15 12.59
N THR A 42 9.75 20.43 11.59
CA THR A 42 8.83 20.92 10.56
C THR A 42 7.69 19.91 10.42
N PRO A 43 6.41 20.34 10.40
CA PRO A 43 5.30 19.44 10.17
C PRO A 43 5.37 18.76 8.80
N ILE A 44 4.95 17.50 8.73
CA ILE A 44 4.85 16.75 7.48
C ILE A 44 3.43 16.83 6.92
N HIS A 45 3.34 17.22 5.66
CA HIS A 45 2.11 17.19 4.88
C HIS A 45 2.04 15.90 4.07
N GLN A 46 0.84 15.44 3.77
CA GLN A 46 0.59 14.28 2.93
C GLN A 46 -0.10 14.70 1.64
N ILE A 47 0.27 14.01 0.55
CA ILE A 47 -0.49 13.97 -0.69
C ILE A 47 -0.93 12.53 -0.89
N TYR A 48 -2.23 12.29 -0.85
CA TYR A 48 -2.84 11.03 -1.23
C TYR A 48 -3.34 11.14 -2.66
N GLN A 49 -2.76 10.34 -3.57
CA GLN A 49 -3.03 10.41 -4.99
C GLN A 49 -2.76 9.06 -5.67
N GLY A 50 -3.41 8.85 -6.79
CA GLY A 50 -3.10 7.79 -7.75
C GLY A 50 -2.97 8.36 -9.16
N SER A 51 -2.75 7.50 -10.15
CA SER A 51 -2.84 7.88 -11.57
C SER A 51 -4.22 8.47 -11.90
N GLU A 52 -5.22 8.07 -11.12
CA GLU A 52 -6.61 8.45 -11.25
C GLU A 52 -6.87 9.90 -10.86
N GLY A 53 -6.09 10.49 -9.95
CA GLY A 53 -6.24 11.89 -9.54
C GLY A 53 -5.61 12.22 -8.20
N SER A 54 -5.64 13.51 -7.84
CA SER A 54 -5.21 14.01 -6.53
C SER A 54 -6.35 13.89 -5.53
N ILE A 55 -6.36 12.80 -4.76
CA ILE A 55 -7.48 12.41 -3.91
C ILE A 55 -7.58 13.30 -2.67
N ALA A 56 -6.49 13.47 -1.92
CA ALA A 56 -6.50 14.25 -0.69
C ALA A 56 -5.18 14.97 -0.36
N LEU A 57 -5.28 16.10 0.34
CA LEU A 57 -4.15 16.95 0.74
C LEU A 57 -4.24 17.37 2.21
N THR A 58 -3.09 17.40 2.90
CA THR A 58 -3.03 17.87 4.29
C THR A 58 -3.20 19.37 4.39
N CYS A 59 -4.18 19.82 5.18
CA CYS A 59 -4.40 21.24 5.48
C CYS A 59 -3.42 21.78 6.55
N LYS A 60 -3.50 23.09 6.82
CA LYS A 60 -2.68 23.78 7.84
C LYS A 60 -2.82 23.24 9.27
N HIS A 61 -3.89 22.49 9.56
CA HIS A 61 -4.14 21.87 10.87
C HIS A 61 -3.72 20.39 10.92
N GLY A 62 -3.12 19.85 9.85
CA GLY A 62 -2.65 18.46 9.81
C GLY A 62 -3.69 17.44 9.35
N SER A 63 -4.96 17.81 9.18
CA SER A 63 -6.00 16.92 8.64
C SER A 63 -5.87 16.74 7.13
N LEU A 64 -6.07 15.52 6.65
CA LEU A 64 -5.99 15.12 5.24
C LEU A 64 -7.38 15.25 4.57
N HIS A 65 -7.62 16.34 3.85
CA HIS A 65 -8.92 16.61 3.22
C HIS A 65 -9.00 16.01 1.82
N ILE A 66 -10.13 15.38 1.50
CA ILE A 66 -10.45 14.97 0.13
C ILE A 66 -10.71 16.22 -0.70
N ASN A 67 -10.14 16.30 -1.91
CA ASN A 67 -10.36 17.40 -2.85
C ASN A 67 -11.70 17.20 -3.58
N GLU A 68 -12.81 17.32 -2.86
CA GLU A 68 -14.15 16.93 -3.36
C GLU A 68 -14.65 17.78 -4.54
N ASP A 69 -14.03 18.93 -4.78
CA ASP A 69 -14.21 19.77 -5.98
C ASP A 69 -13.54 19.20 -7.23
N LEU A 70 -12.53 18.34 -7.07
CA LEU A 70 -11.78 17.73 -8.17
C LEU A 70 -12.11 16.25 -8.36
N ILE A 71 -12.48 15.54 -7.29
CA ILE A 71 -12.68 14.10 -7.31
C ILE A 71 -13.81 13.68 -6.36
N PHE A 72 -14.75 12.91 -6.88
CA PHE A 72 -15.83 12.33 -6.09
C PHE A 72 -15.42 10.96 -5.57
N VAL A 73 -15.30 10.84 -4.24
CA VAL A 73 -14.92 9.59 -3.54
C VAL A 73 -16.13 8.96 -2.88
N GLN A 74 -16.37 7.69 -3.18
CA GLN A 74 -17.39 6.86 -2.55
C GLN A 74 -16.71 5.67 -1.85
N THR A 75 -17.18 5.32 -0.67
CA THR A 75 -16.58 4.27 0.17
C THR A 75 -17.62 3.23 0.53
N PHE A 76 -17.27 1.95 0.40
CA PHE A 76 -18.15 0.81 0.65
C PHE A 76 -17.48 -0.21 1.58
N ASP A 77 -18.30 -0.85 2.42
CA ASP A 77 -17.89 -1.95 3.30
C ASP A 77 -17.64 -3.25 2.50
N SER A 78 -17.24 -4.32 3.19
CA SER A 78 -17.00 -5.63 2.57
C SER A 78 -18.25 -6.30 1.99
N LYS A 79 -19.44 -5.79 2.31
CA LYS A 79 -20.74 -6.26 1.82
C LYS A 79 -21.28 -5.38 0.67
N GLY A 80 -20.54 -4.36 0.26
CA GLY A 80 -20.93 -3.43 -0.80
C GLY A 80 -21.89 -2.32 -0.37
N ASN A 81 -22.12 -2.12 0.93
CA ASN A 81 -22.93 -1.01 1.44
C ASN A 81 -22.07 0.24 1.66
N PRO A 82 -22.60 1.47 1.51
CA PRO A 82 -21.87 2.67 1.85
C PRO A 82 -21.40 2.67 3.31
N THR A 83 -20.12 2.94 3.55
CA THR A 83 -19.56 3.03 4.91
C THR A 83 -20.09 4.27 5.65
N ARG A 84 -20.24 4.19 6.96
CA ARG A 84 -20.46 5.38 7.81
C ARG A 84 -19.12 6.05 8.15
N PRO A 85 -19.10 7.35 8.47
CA PRO A 85 -17.90 7.97 9.03
C PRO A 85 -17.42 7.24 10.30
N GLY A 86 -16.12 7.01 10.40
CA GLY A 86 -15.46 6.21 11.44
C GLY A 86 -15.34 4.72 11.12
N GLU A 87 -15.93 4.24 10.02
CA GLU A 87 -15.82 2.85 9.57
C GLU A 87 -14.84 2.73 8.40
N PRO A 88 -13.99 1.69 8.36
CA PRO A 88 -13.08 1.46 7.25
C PRO A 88 -13.84 0.98 6.01
N CYS A 89 -13.40 1.43 4.83
CA CYS A 89 -13.88 0.91 3.56
C CYS A 89 -13.03 -0.25 3.06
N TYR A 90 -13.65 -1.19 2.35
CA TYR A 90 -12.97 -2.27 1.64
C TYR A 90 -13.07 -2.12 0.12
N GLN A 91 -13.84 -1.13 -0.33
CA GLN A 91 -13.93 -0.73 -1.72
C GLN A 91 -14.07 0.79 -1.77
N MET A 92 -13.15 1.45 -2.47
CA MET A 92 -13.21 2.88 -2.72
C MET A 92 -13.46 3.11 -4.20
N ILE A 93 -14.47 3.90 -4.54
CA ILE A 93 -14.79 4.26 -5.92
C ILE A 93 -14.49 5.74 -6.12
N VAL A 94 -13.76 6.08 -7.17
CA VAL A 94 -13.41 7.46 -7.51
C VAL A 94 -13.94 7.85 -8.89
N THR A 95 -14.42 9.09 -8.99
CA THR A 95 -14.76 9.73 -10.25
C THR A 95 -14.02 11.06 -10.32
N ASP A 96 -13.16 11.22 -11.31
CA ASP A 96 -12.51 12.49 -11.60
C ASP A 96 -13.53 13.47 -12.19
N LEU A 97 -13.59 14.70 -11.66
CA LEU A 97 -14.55 15.74 -12.04
C LEU A 97 -13.93 16.87 -12.89
N HIS A 98 -12.63 16.79 -13.18
CA HIS A 98 -11.87 17.92 -13.71
C HIS A 98 -11.10 17.59 -15.01
N LYS A 99 -10.55 16.39 -15.14
CA LYS A 99 -9.78 15.93 -16.31
C LYS A 99 -10.67 15.85 -17.54
N LYS A 100 -10.18 16.46 -18.63
CA LYS A 100 -10.81 16.37 -19.96
C LYS A 100 -10.23 15.24 -20.81
N SER A 101 -8.96 14.89 -20.58
CA SER A 101 -8.29 13.76 -21.22
C SER A 101 -8.26 12.57 -20.27
N GLN A 102 -8.71 11.40 -20.74
CA GLN A 102 -8.84 10.17 -19.93
C GLN A 102 -9.66 10.40 -18.64
N PRO A 103 -10.92 10.88 -18.74
CA PRO A 103 -11.77 10.97 -17.56
C PRO A 103 -12.01 9.58 -16.99
N ILE A 104 -11.92 9.49 -15.68
CA ILE A 104 -12.11 8.24 -14.96
C ILE A 104 -13.42 8.34 -14.19
N ILE A 105 -14.36 7.47 -14.49
CA ILE A 105 -15.71 7.49 -13.93
C ILE A 105 -15.94 6.20 -13.17
N ARG A 106 -16.27 6.32 -11.88
CA ARG A 106 -16.56 5.21 -10.97
C ARG A 106 -15.49 4.12 -11.00
N PHE A 107 -14.23 4.51 -11.08
CA PHE A 107 -13.12 3.57 -11.04
C PHE A 107 -12.88 3.10 -9.63
N GLU A 108 -12.67 1.80 -9.50
CA GLU A 108 -12.50 1.19 -8.21
C GLU A 108 -11.03 1.15 -7.82
N LEU A 109 -10.72 1.77 -6.69
CA LEU A 109 -9.46 1.66 -5.99
C LEU A 109 -9.59 0.63 -4.87
N ASN A 110 -8.51 -0.10 -4.66
CA ASN A 110 -8.40 -1.14 -3.64
C ASN A 110 -7.85 -0.57 -2.33
N ASP A 111 -7.93 0.74 -2.09
CA ASP A 111 -7.39 1.36 -0.90
C ASP A 111 -8.40 1.27 0.25
N ILE A 112 -7.90 0.97 1.45
CA ILE A 112 -8.68 0.95 2.70
C ILE A 112 -8.45 2.29 3.41
N ILE A 113 -9.49 3.11 3.45
CA ILE A 113 -9.49 4.38 4.16
C ILE A 113 -10.64 4.45 5.15
N THR A 114 -10.48 5.27 6.18
CA THR A 114 -11.55 5.63 7.11
C THR A 114 -11.82 7.12 6.98
N ILE A 115 -13.08 7.49 6.75
CA ILE A 115 -13.51 8.90 6.73
C ILE A 115 -13.79 9.33 8.17
N SER A 116 -13.22 10.44 8.61
CA SER A 116 -13.41 10.93 9.97
C SER A 116 -14.88 11.33 10.21
N PRO A 117 -15.48 10.99 11.36
CA PRO A 117 -16.77 11.54 11.77
C PRO A 117 -16.70 13.01 12.17
N ASN A 118 -15.49 13.54 12.39
CA ASN A 118 -15.27 14.88 12.91
C ASN A 118 -14.97 15.88 11.81
N LYS A 119 -15.50 17.10 11.97
CA LYS A 119 -15.12 18.23 11.11
C LYS A 119 -13.74 18.74 11.48
N CYS A 120 -12.98 19.16 10.47
CA CYS A 120 -11.69 19.80 10.69
C CYS A 120 -11.86 21.21 11.26
N LYS A 121 -10.96 21.59 12.17
CA LYS A 121 -10.87 22.95 12.73
C LYS A 121 -10.44 24.01 11.70
N CYS A 122 -10.05 23.61 10.49
CA CYS A 122 -9.62 24.53 9.44
C CYS A 122 -10.77 25.32 8.81
N GLY A 123 -12.03 24.90 9.02
CA GLY A 123 -13.23 25.52 8.47
C GLY A 123 -13.69 24.97 7.10
N SER A 124 -12.92 24.06 6.48
CA SER A 124 -13.35 23.39 5.25
C SER A 124 -14.50 22.42 5.49
N SER A 125 -15.45 22.40 4.57
CA SER A 125 -16.56 21.43 4.55
C SER A 125 -16.17 20.08 3.94
N PHE A 126 -15.00 19.98 3.30
CA PHE A 126 -14.58 18.73 2.67
C PHE A 126 -14.29 17.64 3.69
N ARG A 127 -14.68 16.41 3.36
CA ARG A 127 -14.43 15.21 4.17
C ARG A 127 -12.94 15.04 4.47
N VAL A 128 -12.66 14.52 5.67
CA VAL A 128 -11.31 14.24 6.16
C VAL A 128 -11.09 12.75 6.15
N ILE A 129 -9.94 12.31 5.62
CA ILE A 129 -9.45 10.95 5.81
C ILE A 129 -8.78 10.90 7.19
N GLU A 130 -9.30 10.06 8.06
CA GLU A 130 -8.74 9.81 9.40
C GLU A 130 -7.54 8.88 9.32
N GLN A 131 -7.65 7.83 8.51
CA GLN A 131 -6.60 6.82 8.34
C GLN A 131 -6.57 6.27 6.92
N ILE A 132 -5.36 6.04 6.41
CA ILE A 132 -5.10 5.23 5.21
C ILE A 132 -4.40 3.97 5.71
N MET A 133 -5.03 2.81 5.56
CA MET A 133 -4.48 1.53 6.01
C MET A 133 -3.63 0.85 4.92
N GLY A 134 -3.63 1.41 3.71
CA GLY A 134 -2.98 0.85 2.54
C GLY A 134 -3.99 0.23 1.60
N ARG A 135 -3.60 -0.82 0.89
CA ARG A 135 -4.47 -1.53 -0.06
C ARG A 135 -5.08 -2.76 0.60
N ALA A 136 -6.29 -3.12 0.20
CA ALA A 136 -7.04 -4.34 0.55
C ALA A 136 -6.40 -5.64 -0.01
N ASP A 137 -5.11 -5.59 -0.30
CA ASP A 137 -4.28 -6.78 -0.40
C ASP A 137 -4.08 -7.32 1.03
N ASP A 138 -4.15 -8.64 1.25
CA ASP A 138 -3.98 -9.16 2.61
C ASP A 138 -2.54 -9.00 3.08
N LEU A 139 -2.39 -8.63 4.35
CA LEU A 139 -1.12 -8.77 5.06
C LEU A 139 -0.71 -10.24 5.04
N PHE A 140 0.55 -10.51 4.70
CA PHE A 140 1.13 -11.82 4.98
C PHE A 140 1.52 -11.86 6.46
N TRP A 141 1.41 -13.03 7.08
CA TRP A 141 1.76 -13.21 8.48
C TRP A 141 2.78 -14.31 8.64
N ALA A 142 3.76 -14.13 9.52
CA ALA A 142 4.74 -15.17 9.82
C ALA A 142 5.17 -15.09 11.29
N HIS A 143 5.67 -16.19 11.82
CA HIS A 143 6.26 -16.20 13.15
C HIS A 143 7.65 -15.60 13.11
N ARG A 144 7.99 -14.77 14.09
CA ARG A 144 9.36 -14.32 14.31
C ARG A 144 10.26 -15.49 14.67
N LYS A 145 11.52 -15.45 14.21
CA LYS A 145 12.53 -16.49 14.50
C LYS A 145 12.92 -16.55 15.97
N ASP A 146 12.89 -15.41 16.65
CA ASP A 146 13.38 -15.23 18.02
C ASP A 146 12.30 -15.38 19.09
N THR A 147 11.09 -14.89 18.82
CA THR A 147 10.01 -14.85 19.82
C THR A 147 8.82 -15.77 19.49
N GLU A 148 8.76 -16.33 18.29
CA GLU A 148 7.58 -17.02 17.73
C GLU A 148 6.30 -16.16 17.68
N GLU A 149 6.37 -14.87 18.00
CA GLU A 149 5.25 -13.95 17.88
C GLU A 149 4.86 -13.73 16.41
N LEU A 150 3.58 -13.46 16.19
CA LEU A 150 3.08 -13.13 14.86
C LEU A 150 3.55 -11.73 14.42
N GLN A 151 4.19 -11.69 13.26
CA GLN A 151 4.60 -10.48 12.57
C GLN A 151 3.90 -10.40 11.22
N PHE A 152 3.20 -9.29 10.97
CA PHE A 152 2.63 -9.00 9.66
C PHE A 152 3.70 -8.41 8.72
N ILE A 153 3.57 -8.71 7.44
CA ILE A 153 4.44 -8.24 6.36
C ILE A 153 3.55 -7.50 5.37
N TYR A 154 3.87 -6.22 5.13
CA TYR A 154 3.06 -5.40 4.24
C TYR A 154 3.15 -5.90 2.79
N PRO A 155 2.01 -5.94 2.06
CA PRO A 155 1.94 -6.32 0.66
C PRO A 155 2.92 -5.59 -0.25
N ASP A 156 3.26 -4.33 0.06
CA ASP A 156 4.20 -3.55 -0.74
C ASP A 156 5.59 -4.17 -0.83
N TYR A 157 6.08 -4.80 0.24
CA TYR A 157 7.38 -5.47 0.21
C TYR A 157 7.34 -6.74 -0.65
N ILE A 158 6.26 -7.51 -0.56
CA ILE A 158 6.03 -8.69 -1.39
C ILE A 158 5.92 -8.28 -2.86
N ARG A 159 5.14 -7.24 -3.17
CA ARG A 159 4.99 -6.67 -4.50
C ARG A 159 6.32 -6.25 -5.09
N ARG A 160 7.10 -5.46 -4.34
CA ARG A 160 8.42 -4.98 -4.80
C ARG A 160 9.39 -6.14 -5.00
N ALA A 161 9.39 -7.13 -4.13
CA ALA A 161 10.23 -8.31 -4.29
C ALA A 161 9.91 -9.08 -5.58
N ILE A 162 8.64 -9.11 -6.01
CA ILE A 162 8.23 -9.76 -7.27
C ILE A 162 8.62 -8.89 -8.47
N ILE A 163 8.17 -7.64 -8.51
CA ILE A 163 8.34 -6.75 -9.68
C ILE A 163 9.82 -6.46 -9.97
N LEU A 164 10.67 -6.39 -8.94
CA LEU A 164 12.10 -6.17 -9.11
C LEU A 164 12.88 -7.44 -9.50
N SER A 165 12.21 -8.58 -9.68
CA SER A 165 12.88 -9.83 -10.06
C SER A 165 13.16 -9.91 -11.57
N ALA A 166 12.31 -9.31 -12.40
CA ALA A 166 12.50 -9.22 -13.86
C ALA A 166 11.52 -8.19 -14.46
N ASP A 167 11.96 -7.45 -15.46
CA ASP A 167 11.13 -6.46 -16.17
C ASP A 167 10.06 -7.14 -17.05
N GLU A 168 10.25 -8.41 -17.42
CA GLU A 168 9.35 -9.19 -18.27
C GLU A 168 8.09 -9.72 -17.56
N ILE A 169 7.98 -9.53 -16.23
CA ILE A 169 6.79 -9.90 -15.47
C ILE A 169 5.64 -8.95 -15.84
N ASP A 170 4.65 -9.50 -16.54
CA ASP A 170 3.44 -8.79 -16.99
C ASP A 170 2.42 -8.66 -15.86
N GLU A 171 2.02 -9.81 -15.31
CA GLU A 171 1.04 -9.90 -14.24
C GLU A 171 1.49 -10.91 -13.18
N TYR A 172 1.06 -10.69 -11.95
CA TYR A 172 1.44 -11.55 -10.83
C TYR A 172 0.34 -11.69 -9.79
N GLN A 173 0.44 -12.77 -9.00
CA GLN A 173 -0.36 -12.99 -7.81
C GLN A 173 0.47 -13.71 -6.75
N ALA A 174 0.51 -13.20 -5.53
CA ALA A 174 1.09 -13.85 -4.37
C ALA A 174 -0.02 -14.28 -3.41
N ILE A 175 0.00 -15.54 -3.02
CA ILE A 175 -1.02 -16.16 -2.19
C ILE A 175 -0.34 -16.82 -1.00
N GLN A 176 -0.60 -16.33 0.20
CA GLN A 176 -0.12 -17.01 1.39
C GLN A 176 -1.10 -18.15 1.76
N LYS A 177 -0.65 -19.39 1.57
CA LYS A 177 -1.45 -20.60 1.81
C LYS A 177 -1.41 -21.05 3.28
N SER A 178 -0.32 -20.72 3.98
CA SER A 178 -0.13 -20.90 5.43
C SER A 178 0.99 -19.97 5.90
N PHE A 179 1.24 -19.86 7.21
CA PHE A 179 2.39 -19.10 7.74
C PHE A 179 3.72 -19.45 7.06
N ASN A 180 3.87 -20.71 6.65
CA ASN A 180 5.12 -21.27 6.11
C ASN A 180 5.07 -21.56 4.61
N LYS A 181 4.01 -21.14 3.90
CA LYS A 181 3.87 -21.41 2.45
C LYS A 181 3.29 -20.23 1.68
N VAL A 182 4.01 -19.81 0.65
CA VAL A 182 3.59 -18.79 -0.32
C VAL A 182 3.54 -19.42 -1.71
N LEU A 183 2.46 -19.16 -2.45
CA LEU A 183 2.30 -19.49 -3.86
C LEU A 183 2.41 -18.21 -4.69
N LEU A 184 3.28 -18.19 -5.69
CA LEU A 184 3.36 -17.13 -6.69
C LEU A 184 2.80 -17.64 -8.02
N ARG A 185 1.89 -16.89 -8.62
CA ARG A 185 1.49 -17.04 -10.04
C ARG A 185 2.12 -15.90 -10.82
N ILE A 186 2.87 -16.23 -11.86
CA ILE A 186 3.64 -15.28 -12.66
C ILE A 186 3.28 -15.44 -14.13
N GLN A 187 2.80 -14.36 -14.73
CA GLN A 187 2.60 -14.23 -16.17
C GLN A 187 3.75 -13.40 -16.76
N ILE A 188 4.28 -13.85 -17.89
CA ILE A 188 5.44 -13.25 -18.54
C ILE A 188 5.06 -12.84 -19.96
N GLU A 189 5.45 -11.63 -20.38
CA GLU A 189 5.16 -11.10 -21.72
C GLU A 189 5.90 -11.85 -22.84
N THR A 190 7.14 -12.30 -22.58
CA THR A 190 8.00 -12.91 -23.61
C THR A 190 8.47 -14.32 -23.22
N LYS A 191 8.65 -15.18 -24.23
CA LYS A 191 9.16 -16.56 -24.04
C LYS A 191 10.68 -16.66 -23.87
N LYS A 192 11.41 -15.54 -23.87
CA LYS A 192 12.89 -15.55 -23.91
C LYS A 192 13.57 -15.55 -22.54
N ILE A 193 12.81 -15.41 -21.45
CA ILE A 193 13.40 -15.48 -20.10
C ILE A 193 13.64 -16.92 -19.66
N ASP A 194 14.77 -17.15 -18.97
CA ASP A 194 15.00 -18.40 -18.27
C ASP A 194 14.11 -18.46 -17.02
N LYS A 195 13.14 -19.38 -17.05
CA LYS A 195 12.19 -19.56 -15.95
C LYS A 195 12.84 -20.07 -14.67
N GLU A 196 13.97 -20.78 -14.77
CA GLU A 196 14.65 -21.30 -13.59
C GLU A 196 15.37 -20.17 -12.85
N ASP A 197 16.15 -19.36 -13.57
CA ASP A 197 16.83 -18.18 -13.00
C ASP A 197 15.82 -17.18 -12.41
N LEU A 198 14.72 -16.91 -13.13
CA LEU A 198 13.64 -16.08 -12.60
C LEU A 198 13.03 -16.68 -11.32
N SER A 199 12.83 -18.00 -11.28
CA SER A 199 12.29 -18.68 -10.11
C SER A 199 13.24 -18.59 -8.92
N GLU A 200 14.54 -18.75 -9.12
CA GLU A 200 15.56 -18.58 -8.08
C GLU A 200 15.57 -17.15 -7.54
N ASN A 201 15.54 -16.16 -8.42
CA ASN A 201 15.50 -14.74 -8.04
C ASN A 201 14.23 -14.37 -7.26
N LEU A 202 13.06 -14.82 -7.73
CA LEU A 202 11.78 -14.64 -7.01
C LEU A 202 11.80 -15.26 -5.63
N ARG A 203 12.30 -16.51 -5.51
CA ARG A 203 12.43 -17.19 -4.20
C ARG A 203 13.32 -16.36 -3.28
N LYS A 204 14.53 -16.02 -3.72
CA LYS A 204 15.49 -15.25 -2.95
C LYS A 204 14.91 -13.90 -2.48
N ASN A 205 14.27 -13.15 -3.38
CA ASN A 205 13.71 -11.84 -3.06
C ASN A 205 12.60 -11.91 -2.02
N ILE A 206 11.67 -12.85 -2.14
CA ILE A 206 10.61 -13.02 -1.15
C ILE A 206 11.18 -13.51 0.19
N GLN A 207 12.11 -14.48 0.18
CA GLN A 207 12.77 -14.95 1.41
C GLN A 207 13.53 -13.83 2.12
N ASN A 208 14.14 -12.91 1.36
CA ASN A 208 14.79 -11.70 1.90
C ASN A 208 13.78 -10.77 2.58
N VAL A 209 12.57 -10.62 2.03
CA VAL A 209 11.50 -9.84 2.69
C VAL A 209 11.19 -10.44 4.07
N PHE A 210 10.89 -11.74 4.15
CA PHE A 210 10.61 -12.39 5.44
C PHE A 210 11.79 -12.28 6.40
N SER A 211 13.02 -12.46 5.91
CA SER A 211 14.23 -12.33 6.73
C SER A 211 14.45 -10.90 7.23
N SER A 212 14.09 -9.87 6.46
CA SER A 212 14.21 -8.47 6.88
C SER A 212 13.28 -8.09 8.04
N TYR A 213 12.17 -8.82 8.20
CA TYR A 213 11.27 -8.74 9.34
C TYR A 213 11.67 -9.68 10.49
N ASN A 214 12.80 -10.36 10.40
CA ASN A 214 13.21 -11.43 11.32
C ASN A 214 12.19 -12.58 11.43
N CYS A 215 11.45 -12.85 10.36
CA CYS A 215 10.43 -13.91 10.32
C CYS A 215 11.00 -15.23 9.82
N GLN A 216 10.36 -16.34 10.23
CA GLN A 216 10.51 -17.64 9.61
C GLN A 216 10.25 -17.54 8.11
N VAL A 217 11.09 -18.22 7.33
CA VAL A 217 11.08 -18.10 5.88
C VAL A 217 10.15 -19.18 5.29
N PRO A 218 9.13 -18.82 4.49
CA PRO A 218 8.21 -19.78 3.94
C PRO A 218 8.84 -20.54 2.77
N THR A 219 8.29 -21.72 2.49
CA THR A 219 8.48 -22.38 1.19
C THR A 219 7.72 -21.60 0.12
N ILE A 220 8.38 -21.33 -1.01
CA ILE A 220 7.80 -20.56 -2.11
C ILE A 220 7.58 -21.49 -3.30
N GLU A 221 6.31 -21.71 -3.61
CA GLU A 221 5.85 -22.39 -4.82
C GLU A 221 5.65 -21.36 -5.92
N ILE A 222 6.14 -21.63 -7.13
CA ILE A 222 6.02 -20.71 -8.27
C ILE A 222 5.32 -21.45 -9.41
N ARG A 223 4.31 -20.81 -10.00
CA ARG A 223 3.58 -21.31 -11.15
C ARG A 223 3.56 -20.24 -12.24
N PHE A 224 4.01 -20.62 -13.44
CA PHE A 224 4.00 -19.74 -14.61
C PHE A 224 2.65 -19.80 -15.31
N GLU A 225 1.68 -19.14 -14.72
CA GLU A 225 0.28 -19.09 -15.17
C GLU A 225 -0.36 -17.74 -14.80
N PRO A 226 -1.42 -17.32 -15.51
CA PRO A 226 -2.11 -16.08 -15.22
C PRO A 226 -2.67 -16.01 -13.79
N PRO A 227 -2.78 -14.80 -13.21
CA PRO A 227 -3.50 -14.61 -11.95
C PRO A 227 -4.95 -15.06 -12.02
N ILE A 228 -5.46 -15.58 -10.90
CA ILE A 228 -6.87 -15.95 -10.78
C ILE A 228 -7.65 -14.79 -10.19
N ARG A 229 -8.70 -14.36 -10.91
CA ARG A 229 -9.67 -13.38 -10.42
C ARG A 229 -10.65 -14.05 -9.45
N ASN A 230 -11.07 -13.31 -8.44
CA ASN A 230 -12.10 -13.76 -7.52
C ASN A 230 -13.38 -14.09 -8.31
N PRO A 231 -13.93 -15.31 -8.18
CA PRO A 231 -15.06 -15.76 -9.01
C PRO A 231 -16.36 -15.01 -8.72
N THR A 232 -16.51 -14.43 -7.54
CA THR A 232 -17.72 -13.70 -7.11
C THR A 232 -17.65 -12.22 -7.49
N SER A 233 -16.53 -11.55 -7.20
CA SER A 233 -16.38 -10.10 -7.42
C SER A 233 -15.73 -9.74 -8.76
N GLY A 234 -15.10 -10.70 -9.45
CA GLY A 234 -14.30 -10.45 -10.66
C GLY A 234 -12.98 -9.71 -10.43
N LYS A 235 -12.70 -9.30 -9.18
CA LYS A 235 -11.50 -8.55 -8.82
C LYS A 235 -10.27 -9.45 -8.78
N LEU A 236 -9.14 -8.89 -9.19
CA LEU A 236 -7.85 -9.52 -8.99
C LEU A 236 -7.24 -9.03 -7.66
N LEU A 237 -7.23 -9.90 -6.65
CA LEU A 237 -6.44 -9.69 -5.44
C LEU A 237 -5.01 -10.16 -5.72
N ARG A 238 -4.09 -9.21 -5.86
CA ARG A 238 -2.70 -9.52 -6.25
C ARG A 238 -1.93 -10.12 -5.10
N ILE A 239 -2.20 -9.71 -3.88
CA ILE A 239 -1.59 -10.27 -2.69
C ILE A 239 -2.71 -10.58 -1.71
N HIS A 240 -2.90 -11.86 -1.40
CA HIS A 240 -3.94 -12.29 -0.47
C HIS A 240 -3.53 -13.56 0.26
N ARG A 241 -4.34 -13.97 1.23
CA ARG A 241 -4.13 -15.15 2.05
C ARG A 241 -5.35 -16.05 1.98
N GLU A 242 -5.13 -17.35 2.07
CA GLU A 242 -6.20 -18.38 2.00
C GLU A 242 -6.39 -19.12 3.32
N PHE A 243 -6.06 -18.48 4.44
CA PHE A 243 -6.31 -19.02 5.77
C PHE A 243 -6.62 -17.90 6.76
N ASP A 244 -7.41 -18.26 7.77
CA ASP A 244 -7.76 -17.41 8.91
C ASP A 244 -6.87 -17.74 10.13
N PHE A 245 -6.83 -16.83 11.10
CA PHE A 245 -6.17 -17.00 12.39
C PHE A 245 -7.15 -16.68 13.53
#